data_AF-A0A537PCL6-F1
#
_entry.id   AF-A0A537PCL6-F1
#
_cell.length_a   1.000
_cell.length_b   1.000
_cell.length_c   1.000
_cell.angle_alpha   90.00
_cell.angle_beta   90.00
_cell.angle_gamma   90.00
#
_symmetry.space_group_name_H-M   'P 1'
#
loop_
_entity.id
_entity.type
_entity.pdbx_description
1 polymer ?
#
loop_
_entity_poly.entity_id
_entity_poly.type
_entity_poly.pdbx_seq_one_letter_code
_entity_poly.pdbx_strand_id
1 'polypeptide(L)'
;MHEYGTDFYRFLASFAVRSARRVVPRLTAVLPVRNVVDFGCGQGAWLSVWAAAGATVTGVDGPYIDRRGLLIDPGDFRAAD
;
A
#
# COMPACT_ATOMS: atom_id res chain seq x y z
N MET A 1 -14.55 -3.45 -19.98
CA MET A 1 -13.43 -3.60 -19.03
C MET A 1 -12.59 -2.34 -19.17
N HIS A 2 -12.66 -1.43 -18.18
CA HIS A 2 -11.82 -0.23 -18.22
C HIS A 2 -10.44 -0.61 -17.71
N GLU A 3 -9.53 -0.96 -18.62
CA GLU A 3 -8.12 -1.13 -18.30
C GLU A 3 -7.53 0.25 -17.98
N TYR A 4 -7.39 0.55 -16.68
CA TYR A 4 -6.65 1.72 -16.25
C TYR A 4 -5.16 1.47 -16.49
N GLY A 5 -4.54 2.28 -17.36
CA GLY A 5 -3.13 2.15 -17.70
C GLY A 5 -2.20 2.31 -16.50
N THR A 6 -0.98 1.77 -16.60
CA THR A 6 0.05 1.78 -15.56
C THR A 6 0.31 3.18 -14.98
N ASP A 7 0.17 4.23 -15.79
CA ASP A 7 0.35 5.62 -15.37
C ASP A 7 -0.76 6.13 -14.45
N PHE A 8 -1.99 5.63 -14.59
CA PHE A 8 -3.10 5.99 -13.71
C PHE A 8 -2.87 5.47 -12.29
N TYR A 9 -2.46 4.21 -12.13
CA TYR A 9 -2.13 3.65 -10.82
C TYR A 9 -0.91 4.32 -10.21
N ARG A 10 0.13 4.61 -11.00
CA ARG A 10 1.31 5.35 -10.54
C ARG A 10 0.95 6.77 -10.06
N PHE A 11 0.06 7.45 -10.79
CA PHE A 11 -0.47 8.76 -10.42
C PHE A 11 -1.29 8.70 -9.12
N LEU A 12 -2.24 7.77 -9.01
CA LEU A 12 -3.05 7.59 -7.79
C LEU A 12 -2.21 7.22 -6.57
N ALA A 13 -1.25 6.31 -6.75
CA ALA A 13 -0.35 5.88 -5.69
C ALA A 13 0.46 7.07 -5.14
N SER A 14 0.83 8.05 -5.99
CA SER A 14 1.53 9.25 -5.53
C SER A 14 0.71 10.10 -4.56
N PHE A 15 -0.61 10.24 -4.76
CA PHE A 15 -1.49 10.96 -3.83
C PHE A 15 -1.73 10.17 -2.55
N ALA A 16 -1.94 8.85 -2.66
CA ALA A 16 -2.11 7.97 -1.51
C ALA A 16 -0.87 7.99 -0.61
N VAL A 17 0.35 7.94 -1.17
CA VAL A 17 1.61 8.09 -0.41
C VAL A 17 1.67 9.44 0.29
N ARG A 18 1.29 10.54 -0.36
CA ARG A 18 1.28 11.88 0.26
C ARG A 18 0.33 11.94 1.46
N SER A 19 -0.85 11.33 1.36
CA SER A 19 -1.80 11.25 2.48
C SER A 19 -1.26 10.37 3.61
N ALA A 20 -0.76 9.18 3.29
CA ALA A 20 -0.19 8.24 4.25
C ALA A 20 0.98 8.87 5.03
N ARG A 21 1.88 9.61 4.36
CA ARG A 21 2.99 10.34 5.01
C ARG A 21 2.54 11.38 6.03
N ARG A 22 1.30 11.89 5.95
CA ARG A 22 0.74 12.78 6.98
C ARG A 22 0.10 11.98 8.11
N VAL A 23 -0.60 10.88 7.81
CA VAL A 23 -1.38 10.14 8.80
C VAL A 23 -0.51 9.20 9.63
N VAL A 24 0.33 8.39 8.99
CA VAL A 24 1.12 7.33 9.64
C VAL A 24 1.95 7.85 10.82
N PRO A 25 2.76 8.92 10.69
CA PRO A 25 3.57 9.42 11.82
C PRO A 25 2.74 9.87 13.03
N ARG A 26 1.52 10.37 12.79
CA ARG A 26 0.61 10.79 13.87
C ARG A 26 0.08 9.58 14.63
N LEU A 27 -0.24 8.50 13.92
CA LEU A 27 -0.68 7.25 14.54
C LEU A 27 0.45 6.58 15.31
N THR A 28 1.65 6.48 14.74
CA THR A 28 2.80 5.85 15.41
C THR A 28 3.28 6.62 16.64
N ALA A 29 2.98 7.92 16.73
CA ALA A 29 3.30 8.73 17.91
C ALA A 29 2.43 8.40 19.14
N VAL A 30 1.24 7.82 18.93
CA VAL A 30 0.28 7.53 20.01
C VAL A 30 -0.04 6.05 20.17
N LEU A 31 0.22 5.24 19.14
CA LEU A 31 -0.07 3.81 19.13
C LEU A 31 1.18 3.01 18.71
N PRO A 32 1.53 1.93 19.42
CA PRO A 32 2.64 1.05 19.07
C PRO A 32 2.21 0.05 17.97
N VAL A 33 1.85 0.56 16.79
CA VAL A 33 1.43 -0.28 15.65
C VAL A 33 2.64 -1.01 15.08
N ARG A 34 2.63 -2.34 15.15
CA ARG A 34 3.73 -3.21 14.66
C ARG A 34 3.39 -3.99 13.41
N ASN A 35 2.11 -4.29 13.19
CA ASN A 35 1.65 -5.09 12.07
C ASN A 35 0.45 -4.39 11.43
N VAL A 36 0.44 -4.27 10.11
CA VAL A 36 -0.63 -3.62 9.35
C VAL A 36 -1.04 -4.52 8.19
N VAL A 37 -2.34 -4.79 8.10
CA VAL A 37 -2.95 -5.38 6.91
C VAL A 37 -3.81 -4.33 6.23
N ASP A 38 -3.72 -4.24 4.90
CA ASP A 38 -4.50 -3.31 4.08
C ASP A 38 -5.28 -4.11 3.02
N PHE A 39 -6.61 -4.02 3.07
CA PHE A 39 -7.53 -4.72 2.16
C PHE A 39 -8.00 -3.75 1.09
N GLY A 40 -7.84 -4.12 -0.18
CA GLY A 40 -7.93 -3.17 -1.30
C GLY A 40 -6.69 -2.28 -1.38
N CYS A 41 -5.50 -2.83 -1.10
CA CYS A 41 -4.26 -2.05 -0.98
C CYS A 41 -3.76 -1.44 -2.30
N GLY A 42 -4.32 -1.86 -3.45
CA GLY A 42 -3.82 -1.54 -4.78
C GLY A 42 -2.36 -1.91 -4.91
N GLN A 43 -1.54 -0.96 -5.36
CA GLN A 43 -0.09 -1.11 -5.43
C GLN A 43 0.64 -1.02 -4.07
N GLY A 44 -0.08 -0.91 -2.95
CA GLY A 44 0.53 -0.87 -1.61
C GLY A 44 1.03 0.51 -1.19
N ALA A 45 0.47 1.61 -1.71
CA ALA A 45 0.91 2.97 -1.43
C ALA A 45 0.91 3.31 0.08
N TRP A 46 -0.16 2.98 0.81
CA TRP A 46 -0.22 3.18 2.26
C TRP A 46 0.74 2.28 3.01
N LEU A 47 0.80 1.00 2.63
CA LEU A 47 1.71 0.02 3.23
C LEU A 47 3.17 0.40 3.04
N SER A 48 3.56 1.04 1.93
CA SER A 48 4.94 1.52 1.73
C SER A 48 5.38 2.51 2.82
N VAL A 49 4.45 3.36 3.27
CA VAL A 49 4.72 4.34 4.34
C VAL A 49 4.71 3.68 5.71
N TRP A 50 3.82 2.71 5.94
CA TRP A 50 3.82 1.91 7.17
C TRP A 50 5.10 1.08 7.32
N ALA A 51 5.55 0.43 6.25
CA ALA A 51 6.81 -0.31 6.22
C ALA A 51 8.01 0.60 6.50
N ALA A 52 8.05 1.79 5.89
CA ALA A 52 9.08 2.80 6.19
C ALA A 52 9.02 3.32 7.63
N ALA A 53 7.87 3.26 8.30
CA ALA A 53 7.69 3.57 9.71
C ALA A 53 8.03 2.40 10.64
N GLY A 54 8.47 1.24 10.10
CA GLY A 54 8.93 0.08 10.86
C GLY A 54 7.85 -0.98 11.15
N ALA A 55 6.66 -0.87 10.55
CA ALA A 55 5.63 -1.89 10.68
C ALA A 55 5.87 -3.06 9.70
N THR A 56 5.59 -4.28 10.14
CA THR A 56 5.40 -5.43 9.23
C THR A 56 4.09 -5.23 8.48
N VAL A 57 4.11 -5.41 7.16
CA VAL A 57 2.95 -5.11 6.31
C VAL A 57 2.43 -6.34 5.57
N THR A 58 1.13 -6.35 5.28
CA THR A 58 0.53 -7.32 4.34
C THR A 58 -0.55 -6.62 3.52
N GLY A 59 -0.37 -6.63 2.20
CA GLY A 59 -1.36 -6.12 1.26
C GLY A 59 -2.25 -7.24 0.76
N VAL A 60 -3.55 -7.00 0.72
CA VAL A 60 -4.54 -7.90 0.12
C VAL A 60 -5.34 -7.13 -0.93
N ASP A 61 -5.30 -7.60 -2.16
CA ASP A 61 -6.12 -7.06 -3.26
C ASP A 61 -6.31 -8.15 -4.33
N GLY A 62 -7.10 -7.88 -5.36
CA GLY A 62 -7.40 -8.86 -6.39
C GLY A 62 -6.19 -9.24 -7.27
N PRO A 63 -6.27 -10.36 -8.00
CA PRO A 63 -5.21 -10.84 -8.89
C PRO A 63 -4.93 -9.91 -10.08
N TYR A 64 -5.76 -8.88 -10.29
CA TYR A 64 -5.62 -7.87 -11.34
C TYR A 64 -4.50 -6.85 -11.09
N ILE A 65 -3.90 -6.82 -9.89
CA ILE A 65 -2.78 -5.92 -9.59
C ILE A 65 -1.51 -6.40 -10.27
N ASP A 66 -0.90 -5.54 -11.11
CA ASP A 66 0.41 -5.80 -11.68
C ASP A 66 1.50 -5.75 -10.60
N ARG A 67 2.08 -6.92 -10.30
CA ARG A 67 3.13 -7.09 -9.28
C ARG A 67 4.39 -6.28 -9.58
N ARG A 68 4.66 -5.93 -10.85
CA ARG A 68 5.82 -5.10 -11.23
C ARG A 68 5.68 -3.65 -10.76
N GLY A 69 4.45 -3.22 -10.45
CA GLY A 69 4.14 -1.87 -9.97
C GLY A 69 3.95 -1.76 -8.45
N LEU A 70 4.22 -2.82 -7.68
CA LEU A 70 4.09 -2.78 -6.23
C LEU A 70 5.08 -1.79 -5.61
N LEU A 71 4.60 -1.07 -4.59
CA LEU A 71 5.37 -0.14 -3.75
C LEU A 71 5.82 -0.76 -2.43
N ILE A 72 5.56 -2.06 -2.26
CA ILE A 72 5.99 -2.92 -1.15
C ILE A 72 6.68 -4.15 -1.72
N ASP A 73 7.31 -4.95 -0.86
CA ASP A 73 7.88 -6.23 -1.29
C ASP A 73 6.76 -7.12 -1.89
N PRO A 74 6.95 -7.72 -3.08
CA PRO A 74 5.98 -8.66 -3.65
C PRO A 74 5.63 -9.83 -2.74
N GLY A 75 6.51 -10.22 -1.81
CA GLY A 75 6.27 -11.22 -0.78
C GLY A 75 5.28 -10.78 0.30
N ASP A 76 5.09 -9.47 0.47
CA ASP A 76 4.11 -8.88 1.40
C ASP A 76 2.72 -8.69 0.74
N PHE A 77 2.57 -9.01 -0.55
CA PHE A 77 1.30 -8.91 -1.27
C PHE A 77 0.63 -10.29 -1.44
N ARG A 78 -0.69 -10.34 -1.18
CA ARG A 78 -1.53 -11.52 -1.38
C ARG A 78 -2.69 -11.18 -2.31
N ALA A 79 -2.77 -11.91 -3.42
CA ALA A 79 -3.93 -11.84 -4.30
C ALA A 79 -5.12 -12.60 -3.66
N ALA A 80 -6.29 -11.97 -3.56
CA ALA A 80 -7.54 -12.58 -3.07
C ALA A 80 -8.77 -11.86 -3.65
N ASP A 81 -9.85 -12.59 -3.95
CA ASP A 81 -11.16 -12.09 -4.40
C ASP A 81 -12.35 -12.79 -3.70
#